data_AF-A0A8C6E5A7-F1
#
_entry.id   AF-A0A8C6E5A7-F1
#
_cell.length_a   1.000
_cell.length_b   1.000
_cell.length_c   1.000
_cell.angle_alpha   90.00
_cell.angle_beta   90.00
_cell.angle_gamma   90.00
#
_symmetry.space_group_name_H-M   'P 1'
#
loop_
_entity.id
_entity.type
_entity.pdbx_description
1 polymer ?
#
loop_
_entity_poly.entity_id
_entity_poly.type
_entity_poly.pdbx_seq_one_letter_code
_entity_poly.pdbx_strand_id
1 'polypeptide(L)'
;MNSRRRPEPAEAASPTAALMNGVRAQLHLALERNSWLQKRIEDLEEERDFLRCQLDKFISSARLDTDDHCRGKPGPRRVEGDGRGGTGGEASDPESAASSLSGASEEGSTVERKRQKQKGSPGRRRFGKPKARERQRVKDADGVLCRYKKILGTFQKLKSMSRAFEHHRVDRNTVALTTPIAELLIVAPEKLAEVGEFDPSKERLLEYSRRCFLALDEETLKKVQALKKSKLLLPITYRFKR
;
A
#
# COMPACT_ATOMS: atom_id res chain seq x y z
N MET A 1 16.58 77.20 31.01
CA MET A 1 16.41 76.27 29.87
C MET A 1 16.64 74.86 30.40
N ASN A 2 15.64 73.98 30.37
CA ASN A 2 15.83 72.53 30.33
C ASN A 2 14.49 71.86 30.03
N SER A 3 14.31 71.52 28.75
CA SER A 3 13.16 70.79 28.22
C SER A 3 13.11 69.39 28.84
N ARG A 4 12.02 69.08 29.54
CA ARG A 4 11.65 67.72 29.93
C ARG A 4 11.36 66.91 28.67
N ARG A 5 12.24 65.98 28.30
CA ARG A 5 11.92 64.92 27.34
C ARG A 5 11.36 63.74 28.15
N ARG A 6 10.03 63.61 28.20
CA ARG A 6 9.36 62.41 28.70
C ARG A 6 9.67 61.25 27.73
N PRO A 7 9.93 60.03 28.21
CA PRO A 7 9.91 58.86 27.34
C PRO A 7 8.46 58.54 26.98
N GLU A 8 8.17 58.47 25.68
CA GLU A 8 6.90 57.97 25.12
C GLU A 8 6.66 56.52 25.60
N PRO A 9 5.47 56.18 26.12
CA PRO A 9 5.15 54.80 26.42
C PRO A 9 4.96 54.04 25.11
N ALA A 10 5.75 52.98 24.92
CA ALA A 10 5.61 52.05 23.80
C ALA A 10 4.14 51.62 23.65
N GLU A 11 3.57 51.86 22.46
CA GLU A 11 2.22 51.43 22.08
C GLU A 11 2.01 49.97 22.47
N ALA A 12 1.26 49.75 23.54
CA ALA A 12 0.75 48.43 23.88
C ALA A 12 -0.27 48.07 22.79
N ALA A 13 0.09 47.11 21.93
CA ALA A 13 -0.77 46.63 20.86
C ALA A 13 -2.19 46.37 21.39
N SER A 14 -3.18 47.06 20.83
CA SER A 14 -4.59 46.96 21.24
C SER A 14 -5.05 45.49 21.29
N PRO A 15 -5.85 45.06 22.29
CA PRO A 15 -6.30 43.67 22.44
C PRO A 15 -6.91 43.09 21.15
N THR A 16 -7.61 43.92 20.39
CA THR A 16 -8.22 43.58 19.10
C THR A 16 -7.18 43.31 18.02
N ALA A 17 -6.07 44.06 18.01
CA ALA A 17 -4.97 43.87 17.06
C ALA A 17 -4.22 42.55 17.33
N ALA A 18 -4.03 42.19 18.61
CA ALA A 18 -3.42 40.91 18.98
C ALA A 18 -4.28 39.72 18.52
N LEU A 19 -5.61 39.80 18.70
CA LEU A 19 -6.54 38.77 18.22
C LEU A 19 -6.49 38.63 16.69
N MET A 20 -6.54 39.74 15.95
CA MET A 20 -6.46 39.74 14.49
C MET A 20 -5.14 39.13 13.98
N ASN A 21 -4.02 39.42 14.65
CA ASN A 21 -2.73 38.82 14.31
C ASN A 21 -2.71 37.31 14.56
N GLY A 22 -3.34 36.83 15.63
CA GLY A 22 -3.49 35.40 15.90
C GLY A 22 -4.31 34.67 14.83
N VAL A 23 -5.42 35.26 14.40
CA VAL A 23 -6.26 34.70 13.32
C VAL A 23 -5.49 34.68 11.99
N ARG A 24 -4.76 35.75 11.66
CA ARG A 24 -3.90 35.80 10.45
C ARG A 24 -2.82 34.73 10.47
N ALA A 25 -2.17 34.52 11.61
CA ALA A 25 -1.15 33.47 11.77
C ALA A 25 -1.74 32.06 11.61
N GLN A 26 -2.92 31.80 12.19
CA GLN A 26 -3.62 30.53 12.00
C GLN A 26 -4.01 30.30 10.54
N LEU A 27 -4.52 31.33 9.86
CA LEU A 27 -4.86 31.24 8.44
C LEU A 27 -3.62 30.92 7.59
N HIS A 28 -2.50 31.60 7.83
CA HIS A 28 -1.25 31.34 7.11
C HIS A 28 -0.77 29.89 7.32
N LEU A 29 -0.79 29.41 8.57
CA LEU A 29 -0.42 28.03 8.87
C LEU A 29 -1.37 27.01 8.23
N ALA A 30 -2.67 27.32 8.19
CA ALA A 30 -3.67 26.48 7.54
C ALA A 30 -3.46 26.41 6.02
N LEU A 31 -3.12 27.53 5.38
CA LEU A 31 -2.81 27.60 3.95
C LEU A 31 -1.57 26.77 3.60
N GLU A 32 -0.49 26.92 4.37
CA GLU A 32 0.73 26.12 4.21
C GLU A 32 0.43 24.62 4.35
N ARG A 33 -0.38 24.24 5.34
CA ARG A 33 -0.82 22.85 5.52
C ARG A 33 -1.66 22.37 4.34
N ASN A 34 -2.53 23.21 3.79
CA ASN A 34 -3.38 22.86 2.65
C ASN A 34 -2.55 22.63 1.39
N SER A 35 -1.59 23.52 1.11
CA SER A 35 -0.61 23.37 0.02
C SER A 35 0.19 22.07 0.13
N TRP A 36 0.66 21.74 1.35
CA TRP A 36 1.35 20.48 1.58
C TRP A 36 0.45 19.25 1.34
N LEU A 37 -0.81 19.30 1.79
CA LEU A 37 -1.77 18.22 1.56
C LEU A 37 -2.11 18.07 0.07
N GLN A 38 -2.22 19.16 -0.68
CA GLN A 38 -2.47 19.12 -2.13
C GLN A 38 -1.33 18.45 -2.89
N LYS A 39 -0.08 18.82 -2.62
CA LYS A 39 1.09 18.11 -3.18
C LYS A 39 1.07 16.62 -2.83
N ARG A 40 0.70 16.32 -1.58
CA ARG A 40 0.61 14.92 -1.14
C ARG A 40 -0.49 14.13 -1.85
N ILE A 41 -1.60 14.78 -2.18
CA ILE A 41 -2.68 14.18 -2.97
C ILE A 41 -2.17 13.93 -4.39
N GLU A 42 -1.58 14.91 -5.04
CA GLU A 42 -1.02 14.80 -6.40
C GLU A 42 -0.03 13.63 -6.51
N ASP A 43 0.95 13.55 -5.61
CA ASP A 43 1.89 12.41 -5.56
C ASP A 43 1.16 11.04 -5.47
N LEU A 44 0.10 10.97 -4.66
CA LEU A 44 -0.69 9.75 -4.47
C LEU A 44 -1.54 9.42 -5.69
N GLU A 45 -2.02 10.43 -6.41
CA GLU A 45 -2.76 10.26 -7.65
C GLU A 45 -1.84 9.78 -8.78
N GLU A 46 -0.63 10.32 -8.89
CA GLU A 46 0.39 9.82 -9.80
C GLU A 46 0.76 8.35 -9.50
N GLU A 47 0.97 8.00 -8.22
CA GLU A 47 1.22 6.61 -7.80
C GLU A 47 0.04 5.69 -8.18
N ARG A 48 -1.21 6.14 -7.97
CA ARG A 48 -2.42 5.40 -8.34
C ARG A 48 -2.48 5.17 -9.86
N ASP A 49 -2.22 6.21 -10.64
CA ASP A 49 -2.36 6.17 -12.09
C ASP A 49 -1.25 5.33 -12.73
N PHE A 50 -0.04 5.38 -12.17
CA PHE A 50 1.04 4.46 -12.53
C PHE A 50 0.67 2.99 -12.27
N LEU A 51 0.06 2.68 -11.13
CA LEU A 51 -0.39 1.31 -10.82
C LEU A 51 -1.55 0.86 -11.71
N ARG A 52 -2.49 1.76 -12.04
CA ARG A 52 -3.54 1.49 -13.01
C ARG A 52 -2.96 1.20 -14.40
N CYS A 53 -1.98 1.98 -14.85
CA CYS A 53 -1.31 1.75 -16.13
C CYS A 53 -0.58 0.40 -16.17
N GLN A 54 0.11 0.00 -15.09
CA GLN A 54 0.71 -1.33 -15.00
C GLN A 54 -0.33 -2.45 -15.05
N LEU A 55 -1.44 -2.28 -14.31
CA LEU A 55 -2.51 -3.27 -14.30
C LEU A 55 -3.18 -3.39 -15.67
N ASP A 56 -3.41 -2.27 -16.36
CA ASP A 56 -4.00 -2.26 -17.69
C ASP A 56 -3.11 -2.93 -18.73
N LYS A 57 -1.79 -2.71 -18.66
CA LYS A 57 -0.80 -3.44 -19.49
C LYS A 57 -0.83 -4.94 -19.21
N PHE A 58 -0.94 -5.34 -17.94
CA PHE A 58 -1.03 -6.75 -17.56
C PHE A 58 -2.33 -7.40 -18.06
N ILE A 59 -3.47 -6.73 -17.89
CA ILE A 59 -4.77 -7.19 -18.38
C ILE A 59 -4.78 -7.28 -19.91
N SER A 60 -4.23 -6.28 -20.60
CA SER A 60 -4.15 -6.25 -22.07
C SER A 60 -3.28 -7.39 -22.60
N SER A 61 -2.15 -7.67 -21.94
CA SER A 61 -1.29 -8.80 -22.30
C SER A 61 -1.99 -10.15 -22.08
N ALA A 62 -2.73 -10.29 -20.97
CA ALA A 62 -3.47 -11.52 -20.67
C ALA A 62 -4.66 -11.77 -21.62
N ARG A 63 -5.25 -10.72 -22.20
CA ARG A 63 -6.34 -10.84 -23.20
C ARG A 63 -5.82 -11.21 -24.59
N LEU A 64 -4.61 -10.78 -24.98
CA LEU A 64 -4.00 -11.19 -26.26
C LEU A 64 -3.69 -12.69 -26.32
N ASP A 65 -3.36 -13.32 -25.19
CA ASP A 65 -3.15 -14.78 -25.09
C ASP A 65 -4.45 -15.61 -25.26
N THR A 66 -5.63 -14.98 -25.09
CA THR A 66 -6.91 -15.68 -25.21
C THR A 66 -7.54 -15.60 -26.61
N ASP A 67 -7.11 -14.66 -27.45
CA ASP A 67 -7.65 -14.47 -28.81
C ASP A 67 -6.89 -15.26 -29.90
N ASP A 68 -5.68 -15.77 -29.63
CA ASP A 68 -4.91 -16.54 -30.63
C ASP A 68 -5.36 -18.01 -30.77
N HIS A 69 -6.25 -18.51 -29.90
CA HIS A 69 -6.70 -19.90 -29.90
C HIS A 69 -8.01 -20.18 -30.67
N CYS A 70 -8.55 -19.21 -31.42
CA CYS A 70 -9.78 -19.40 -32.20
C CYS A 70 -9.61 -19.17 -33.71
N ARG A 71 -8.43 -19.45 -34.28
CA ARG A 71 -8.24 -19.48 -35.74
C ARG A 71 -8.05 -20.90 -36.26
N GLY A 72 -9.12 -21.70 -36.23
CA GLY A 72 -9.07 -23.03 -36.84
C GLY A 72 -10.34 -23.87 -36.78
N LYS A 73 -11.39 -23.50 -37.53
CA LYS A 73 -11.95 -24.30 -38.65
C LYS A 73 -13.30 -23.76 -39.16
N PRO A 74 -13.57 -23.84 -40.49
CA PRO A 74 -14.81 -23.41 -41.11
C PRO A 74 -15.92 -24.45 -40.90
N GLY A 75 -17.16 -23.97 -40.74
CA GLY A 75 -18.33 -24.80 -40.41
C GLY A 75 -18.94 -25.57 -41.59
N PRO A 76 -20.13 -26.16 -41.37
CA PRO A 76 -21.14 -26.27 -42.41
C PRO A 76 -22.48 -25.64 -41.98
N ARG A 77 -23.11 -25.01 -42.97
CA ARG A 77 -24.40 -24.30 -42.97
C ARG A 77 -25.58 -25.18 -42.53
N ARG A 78 -26.61 -24.58 -41.90
CA ARG A 78 -28.07 -24.73 -42.17
C ARG A 78 -28.83 -23.54 -41.55
N VAL A 79 -29.39 -22.64 -42.37
CA VAL A 79 -30.81 -22.46 -42.79
C VAL A 79 -31.71 -21.76 -41.75
N GLU A 80 -32.30 -20.66 -42.26
CA GLU A 80 -33.33 -19.70 -41.81
C GLU A 80 -34.29 -20.00 -40.63
N GLY A 81 -34.70 -18.92 -39.96
CA GLY A 81 -35.92 -18.82 -39.16
C GLY A 81 -36.14 -17.41 -38.60
N ASP A 82 -37.03 -16.65 -39.25
CA ASP A 82 -37.51 -15.29 -38.92
C ASP A 82 -38.39 -15.29 -37.64
N GLY A 83 -38.46 -14.16 -36.92
CA GLY A 83 -39.32 -14.02 -35.73
C GLY A 83 -39.20 -12.68 -35.01
N ARG A 84 -40.13 -11.75 -35.31
CA ARG A 84 -40.30 -10.40 -34.75
C ARG A 84 -40.80 -10.36 -33.29
N GLY A 85 -40.48 -9.24 -32.60
CA GLY A 85 -41.16 -8.70 -31.40
C GLY A 85 -40.23 -8.64 -30.18
N GLY A 86 -40.13 -7.61 -29.34
CA GLY A 86 -40.89 -6.38 -29.11
C GLY A 86 -40.88 -6.08 -27.59
N THR A 87 -40.70 -4.81 -27.17
CA THR A 87 -40.97 -4.19 -25.82
C THR A 87 -40.17 -4.67 -24.59
N GLY A 88 -39.75 -3.90 -23.58
CA GLY A 88 -39.83 -2.49 -23.12
C GLY A 88 -39.08 -2.42 -21.74
N GLY A 89 -38.29 -1.39 -21.40
CA GLY A 89 -38.64 -0.26 -20.49
C GLY A 89 -39.28 -0.67 -19.15
N GLU A 90 -39.01 -0.16 -17.94
CA GLU A 90 -38.16 0.87 -17.33
C GLU A 90 -38.30 0.78 -15.77
N ALA A 91 -37.46 1.53 -15.07
CA ALA A 91 -37.36 1.97 -13.66
C ALA A 91 -38.51 1.77 -12.62
N SER A 92 -38.13 1.63 -11.32
CA SER A 92 -38.35 2.63 -10.23
C SER A 92 -38.17 2.07 -8.79
N ASP A 93 -37.58 2.88 -7.90
CA ASP A 93 -37.56 2.81 -6.41
C ASP A 93 -38.98 2.99 -5.78
N PRO A 94 -39.23 2.72 -4.46
CA PRO A 94 -39.14 3.78 -3.42
C PRO A 94 -38.90 3.37 -1.92
N GLU A 95 -38.25 4.28 -1.18
CA GLU A 95 -38.55 4.91 0.14
C GLU A 95 -39.20 4.17 1.36
N SER A 96 -38.45 4.17 2.48
CA SER A 96 -38.75 4.43 3.92
C SER A 96 -40.14 4.27 4.58
N ALA A 97 -40.20 3.63 5.77
CA ALA A 97 -41.01 4.06 6.94
C ALA A 97 -40.75 3.31 8.28
N ALA A 98 -40.60 4.11 9.35
CA ALA A 98 -41.08 3.98 10.75
C ALA A 98 -40.56 2.92 11.78
N SER A 99 -39.97 3.45 12.87
CA SER A 99 -40.29 3.35 14.33
C SER A 99 -40.97 2.08 14.90
N SER A 100 -40.87 1.65 16.16
CA SER A 100 -40.14 1.96 17.42
C SER A 100 -40.64 0.91 18.46
N LEU A 101 -40.10 0.93 19.68
CA LEU A 101 -40.69 0.46 20.96
C LEU A 101 -40.23 -0.90 21.52
N SER A 102 -40.39 -1.02 22.83
CA SER A 102 -39.51 -1.58 23.86
C SER A 102 -40.19 -2.61 24.78
N GLY A 103 -39.40 -3.36 25.57
CA GLY A 103 -39.82 -4.12 26.78
C GLY A 103 -39.21 -5.53 26.81
N ALA A 104 -38.35 -5.98 27.74
CA ALA A 104 -38.38 -6.10 29.21
C ALA A 104 -38.46 -7.60 29.64
N SER A 105 -37.35 -8.08 30.24
CA SER A 105 -37.19 -8.94 31.42
C SER A 105 -37.58 -10.45 31.54
N GLU A 106 -36.66 -11.13 32.25
CA GLU A 106 -36.66 -12.35 33.11
C GLU A 106 -36.85 -13.81 32.61
N GLU A 107 -36.15 -14.70 33.32
CA GLU A 107 -35.84 -16.13 33.12
C GLU A 107 -37.00 -17.15 33.32
N GLY A 108 -36.81 -18.39 32.81
CA GLY A 108 -37.56 -19.58 33.24
C GLY A 108 -37.56 -20.74 32.21
N SER A 109 -37.53 -21.97 32.68
CA SER A 109 -37.03 -23.21 32.02
C SER A 109 -38.06 -24.13 31.31
N THR A 110 -37.53 -25.19 30.68
CA THR A 110 -38.09 -26.56 30.40
C THR A 110 -38.92 -26.88 29.12
N VAL A 111 -38.25 -27.60 28.21
CA VAL A 111 -38.59 -28.76 27.32
C VAL A 111 -39.80 -28.85 26.36
N GLU A 112 -39.47 -29.46 25.20
CA GLU A 112 -40.26 -30.22 24.19
C GLU A 112 -41.02 -29.52 23.03
N ARG A 113 -40.38 -29.63 21.86
CA ARG A 113 -40.88 -29.97 20.51
C ARG A 113 -42.23 -29.36 20.01
N LYS A 114 -42.14 -28.47 19.01
CA LYS A 114 -42.91 -28.59 17.75
C LYS A 114 -42.32 -27.74 16.62
N ARG A 115 -42.15 -28.36 15.44
CA ARG A 115 -41.77 -27.72 14.18
C ARG A 115 -42.82 -26.67 13.77
N GLN A 116 -42.39 -25.43 13.51
CA GLN A 116 -43.07 -24.55 12.55
C GLN A 116 -42.17 -23.40 12.04
N LYS A 117 -41.66 -23.62 10.83
CA LYS A 117 -41.31 -22.67 9.75
C LYS A 117 -41.58 -21.17 10.02
N GLN A 118 -40.55 -20.33 10.15
CA GLN A 118 -40.59 -18.90 9.76
C GLN A 118 -39.21 -18.36 9.31
N LYS A 119 -39.25 -17.66 8.16
CA LYS A 119 -38.39 -16.59 7.61
C LYS A 119 -36.98 -16.38 8.22
N GLY A 120 -35.95 -16.73 7.44
CA GLY A 120 -34.57 -16.31 7.68
C GLY A 120 -34.35 -14.84 7.33
N SER A 121 -34.21 -13.99 8.35
CA SER A 121 -33.77 -12.60 8.23
C SER A 121 -32.34 -12.52 7.66
N PRO A 122 -32.00 -11.48 6.87
CA PRO A 122 -30.74 -11.40 6.16
C PRO A 122 -29.61 -11.23 7.16
N GLY A 123 -28.70 -12.22 7.16
CA GLY A 123 -27.52 -12.22 7.99
C GLY A 123 -26.74 -10.93 7.82
N ARG A 124 -26.70 -10.15 8.90
CA ARG A 124 -25.65 -9.20 9.28
C ARG A 124 -24.35 -9.59 8.59
N ARG A 125 -23.95 -8.83 7.56
CA ARG A 125 -22.65 -8.97 6.91
C ARG A 125 -21.61 -8.83 8.01
N ARG A 126 -21.13 -9.96 8.53
CA ARG A 126 -19.91 -9.99 9.32
C ARG A 126 -18.86 -9.41 8.38
N PHE A 127 -18.38 -8.21 8.68
CA PHE A 127 -17.09 -7.75 8.17
C PHE A 127 -16.13 -8.91 8.40
N GLY A 128 -15.84 -9.65 7.32
CA GLY A 128 -14.88 -10.71 7.36
C GLY A 128 -13.62 -10.08 7.92
N LYS A 129 -13.13 -10.63 9.04
CA LYS A 129 -11.79 -10.32 9.55
C LYS A 129 -10.88 -10.20 8.32
N PRO A 130 -10.10 -9.11 8.15
CA PRO A 130 -9.20 -9.02 7.01
C PRO A 130 -8.44 -10.33 6.97
N LYS A 131 -8.58 -11.09 5.87
CA LYS A 131 -7.90 -12.37 5.69
C LYS A 131 -6.49 -12.15 6.21
N ALA A 132 -6.07 -12.92 7.20
CA ALA A 132 -4.68 -12.93 7.61
C ALA A 132 -3.89 -13.15 6.31
N ARG A 133 -3.32 -12.07 5.76
CA ARG A 133 -2.49 -12.14 4.58
C ARG A 133 -1.32 -12.98 5.06
N GLU A 134 -1.36 -14.24 4.66
CA GLU A 134 -0.37 -15.23 5.02
C GLU A 134 1.02 -14.62 4.80
N ARG A 135 1.95 -14.91 5.71
CA ARG A 135 3.32 -14.41 5.62
C ARG A 135 3.92 -15.03 4.36
N GLN A 136 3.81 -14.34 3.23
CA GLN A 136 4.29 -14.83 1.95
C GLN A 136 5.79 -15.05 2.05
N ARG A 137 6.24 -16.30 1.96
CA ARG A 137 7.66 -16.60 1.92
C ARG A 137 8.20 -16.19 0.55
N VAL A 138 9.25 -15.39 0.53
CA VAL A 138 9.95 -15.05 -0.71
C VAL A 138 10.73 -16.28 -1.15
N LYS A 139 10.60 -16.62 -2.43
CA LYS A 139 11.28 -17.76 -3.06
C LYS A 139 12.42 -17.32 -3.97
N ASP A 140 12.28 -16.15 -4.60
CA ASP A 140 13.18 -15.70 -5.67
C ASP A 140 13.84 -14.35 -5.37
N ALA A 141 14.94 -14.06 -6.08
CA ALA A 141 15.68 -12.80 -5.97
C ALA A 141 14.81 -11.56 -6.25
N ASP A 142 13.91 -11.65 -7.23
CA ASP A 142 12.95 -10.58 -7.54
C ASP A 142 11.97 -10.33 -6.39
N GLY A 143 11.54 -11.40 -5.72
CA GLY A 143 10.70 -11.30 -4.53
C GLY A 143 11.42 -10.59 -3.38
N VAL A 144 12.73 -10.80 -3.25
CA VAL A 144 13.57 -10.09 -2.27
C VAL A 144 13.62 -8.61 -2.62
N LEU A 145 13.93 -8.27 -3.88
CA LEU A 145 14.06 -6.89 -4.33
C LEU A 145 12.74 -6.12 -4.21
N CYS A 146 11.62 -6.74 -4.61
CA CYS A 146 10.28 -6.16 -4.49
C CYS A 146 9.91 -5.86 -3.03
N ARG A 147 10.17 -6.81 -2.12
CA ARG A 147 9.96 -6.60 -0.69
C ARG A 147 10.87 -5.49 -0.16
N TYR A 148 12.14 -5.50 -0.53
CA TYR A 148 13.12 -4.52 -0.07
C TYR A 148 12.72 -3.10 -0.46
N LYS A 149 12.36 -2.88 -1.73
CA LYS A 149 11.87 -1.59 -2.24
C LYS A 149 10.61 -1.11 -1.51
N LYS A 150 9.66 -2.02 -1.21
CA LYS A 150 8.45 -1.71 -0.43
C LYS A 150 8.77 -1.26 1.00
N ILE A 151 9.66 -1.99 1.69
CA ILE A 151 10.08 -1.65 3.04
C ILE A 151 10.86 -0.33 3.06
N LEU A 152 11.73 -0.11 2.07
CA LEU A 152 12.48 1.14 1.89
C LEU A 152 11.54 2.34 1.73
N GLY A 153 10.51 2.23 0.89
CA GLY A 153 9.52 3.32 0.73
C GLY A 153 8.79 3.65 2.04
N THR A 154 8.43 2.66 2.84
CA THR A 154 7.85 2.91 4.18
C THR A 154 8.87 3.47 5.16
N PHE A 155 10.12 3.01 5.12
CA PHE A 155 11.20 3.56 5.94
C PHE A 155 11.45 5.04 5.63
N GLN A 156 11.44 5.44 4.36
CA GLN A 156 11.56 6.84 3.96
C GLN A 156 10.40 7.70 4.48
N LYS A 157 9.17 7.16 4.47
CA LYS A 157 7.96 7.82 4.98
C LYS A 157 7.96 7.93 6.53
N LEU A 158 8.25 6.83 7.23
CA LEU A 158 8.14 6.73 8.70
C LEU A 158 9.42 7.08 9.46
N LYS A 159 10.57 7.13 8.78
CA LYS A 159 11.93 7.31 9.36
C LYS A 159 12.25 6.33 10.48
N SER A 160 11.57 5.18 10.53
CA SER A 160 11.69 4.17 11.58
C SER A 160 11.75 2.78 10.99
N MET A 161 12.85 2.08 11.27
CA MET A 161 13.06 0.69 10.84
C MET A 161 12.02 -0.23 11.46
N SER A 162 11.81 -0.15 12.77
CA SER A 162 10.86 -1.02 13.49
C SER A 162 9.44 -0.88 12.95
N ARG A 163 8.97 0.37 12.75
CA ARG A 163 7.62 0.60 12.21
C ARG A 163 7.50 0.17 10.75
N ALA A 164 8.56 0.32 9.94
CA ALA A 164 8.56 -0.17 8.56
C ALA A 164 8.47 -1.70 8.50
N PHE A 165 9.25 -2.41 9.33
CA PHE A 165 9.19 -3.88 9.40
C PHE A 165 7.83 -4.38 9.92
N GLU A 166 7.30 -3.73 10.95
CA GLU A 166 5.99 -4.04 11.50
C GLU A 166 4.85 -3.84 10.48
N HIS A 167 4.90 -2.73 9.74
CA HIS A 167 3.92 -2.40 8.69
C HIS A 167 3.88 -3.46 7.60
N HIS A 168 5.05 -3.95 7.17
CA HIS A 168 5.16 -5.01 6.16
C HIS A 168 5.08 -6.43 6.74
N ARG A 169 4.95 -6.57 8.07
CA ARG A 169 4.90 -7.85 8.80
C ARG A 169 6.09 -8.77 8.51
N VAL A 170 7.28 -8.17 8.33
CA VAL A 170 8.53 -8.90 8.07
C VAL A 170 9.44 -8.81 9.28
N ASP A 171 10.14 -9.91 9.58
CA ASP A 171 11.15 -9.93 10.62
C ASP A 171 12.46 -9.24 10.16
N ARG A 172 13.12 -8.54 11.09
CA ARG A 172 14.36 -7.80 10.81
C ARG A 172 15.48 -8.71 10.30
N ASN A 173 15.65 -9.89 10.91
CA ASN A 173 16.72 -10.82 10.52
C ASN A 173 16.45 -11.38 9.12
N THR A 174 15.20 -11.65 8.77
CA THR A 174 14.82 -12.11 7.42
C THR A 174 15.23 -11.10 6.35
N VAL A 175 15.00 -9.80 6.60
CA VAL A 175 15.43 -8.74 5.67
C VAL A 175 16.95 -8.64 5.65
N ALA A 176 17.60 -8.68 6.82
CA ALA A 176 19.06 -8.61 6.91
C ALA A 176 19.73 -9.72 6.08
N LEU A 177 19.31 -10.98 6.27
CA LEU A 177 19.85 -12.15 5.58
C LEU A 177 19.80 -12.07 4.06
N THR A 178 18.79 -11.38 3.52
CA THR A 178 18.54 -11.24 2.07
C THR A 178 18.94 -9.87 1.54
N THR A 179 19.41 -8.97 2.39
CA THR A 179 19.87 -7.62 2.02
C THR A 179 21.02 -7.64 1.01
N PRO A 180 22.04 -8.54 1.10
CA PRO A 180 23.11 -8.58 0.12
C PRO A 180 22.64 -8.76 -1.33
N ILE A 181 21.57 -9.54 -1.54
CA ILE A 181 20.95 -9.71 -2.86
C ILE A 181 20.42 -8.36 -3.37
N ALA A 182 19.67 -7.64 -2.53
CA ALA A 182 19.10 -6.35 -2.91
C ALA A 182 20.18 -5.27 -3.11
N GLU A 183 21.23 -5.26 -2.28
CA GLU A 183 22.36 -4.33 -2.40
C GLU A 183 23.10 -4.54 -3.73
N LEU A 184 23.40 -5.79 -4.08
CA LEU A 184 24.04 -6.10 -5.36
C LEU A 184 23.15 -5.66 -6.54
N LEU A 185 21.86 -6.03 -6.53
CA LEU A 185 20.91 -5.69 -7.59
C LEU A 185 20.71 -4.18 -7.79
N ILE A 186 20.85 -3.37 -6.72
CA ILE A 186 20.64 -1.92 -6.77
C ILE A 186 21.94 -1.17 -7.10
N VAL A 187 23.07 -1.60 -6.54
CA VAL A 187 24.32 -0.84 -6.59
C VAL A 187 25.23 -1.26 -7.73
N ALA A 188 25.24 -2.55 -8.07
CA ALA A 188 26.13 -3.12 -9.07
C ALA A 188 25.45 -4.28 -9.80
N PRO A 189 24.42 -4.01 -10.63
CA PRO A 189 23.79 -5.06 -11.43
C PRO A 189 24.78 -5.73 -12.41
N GLU A 190 25.85 -5.05 -12.81
CA GLU A 190 26.92 -5.60 -13.64
C GLU A 190 27.65 -6.78 -12.96
N LYS A 191 27.72 -6.79 -11.63
CA LYS A 191 28.36 -7.86 -10.85
C LYS A 191 27.49 -9.10 -10.67
N LEU A 192 26.21 -9.05 -11.10
CA LEU A 192 25.35 -10.24 -11.11
C LEU A 192 25.92 -11.33 -12.03
N ALA A 193 26.59 -10.96 -13.11
CA ALA A 193 27.21 -11.93 -14.02
C ALA A 193 28.31 -12.76 -13.33
N GLU A 194 29.06 -12.17 -12.39
CA GLU A 194 30.09 -12.87 -11.62
C GLU A 194 29.49 -13.80 -10.56
N VAL A 195 28.36 -13.40 -9.96
CA VAL A 195 27.62 -14.24 -9.02
C VAL A 195 26.85 -15.36 -9.73
N GLY A 196 26.47 -15.16 -10.98
CA GLY A 196 25.63 -16.10 -11.73
C GLY A 196 24.17 -16.07 -11.27
N GLU A 197 23.29 -16.67 -12.07
CA GLU A 197 21.84 -16.66 -11.82
C GLU A 197 21.44 -17.49 -10.60
N PHE A 198 20.38 -17.05 -9.92
CA PHE A 198 19.77 -17.82 -8.85
C PHE A 198 18.88 -18.92 -9.43
N ASP A 199 19.19 -20.17 -9.07
CA ASP A 199 18.37 -21.32 -9.42
C ASP A 199 17.81 -22.00 -8.15
N PRO A 200 16.50 -21.93 -7.91
CA PRO A 200 15.87 -22.49 -6.71
C PRO A 200 15.94 -24.03 -6.62
N SER A 201 16.25 -24.71 -7.73
CA SER A 201 16.46 -26.16 -7.76
C SER A 201 17.89 -26.55 -7.38
N LYS A 202 18.86 -25.65 -7.54
CA LYS A 202 20.29 -25.93 -7.29
C LYS A 202 20.76 -25.46 -5.92
N GLU A 203 20.22 -24.35 -5.41
CA GLU A 203 20.66 -23.78 -4.14
C GLU A 203 19.51 -23.10 -3.39
N ARG A 204 19.73 -22.84 -2.10
CA ARG A 204 18.78 -22.08 -1.29
C ARG A 204 19.03 -20.58 -1.50
N LEU A 205 17.97 -19.77 -1.44
CA LEU A 205 18.05 -18.31 -1.53
C LEU A 205 19.07 -17.68 -0.54
N LEU A 206 19.26 -18.30 0.63
CA LEU A 206 20.24 -17.83 1.61
C LEU A 206 21.70 -18.10 1.17
N GLU A 207 21.95 -19.22 0.49
CA GLU A 207 23.25 -19.54 -0.08
C GLU A 207 23.58 -18.55 -1.20
N TYR A 208 22.60 -18.28 -2.08
CA TYR A 208 22.70 -17.23 -3.10
C TYR A 208 23.03 -15.86 -2.50
N SER A 209 22.35 -15.48 -1.41
CA SER A 209 22.65 -14.23 -0.69
C SER A 209 24.08 -14.17 -0.17
N ARG A 210 24.63 -15.30 0.30
CA ARG A 210 26.03 -15.38 0.73
C ARG A 210 26.99 -15.22 -0.44
N ARG A 211 26.69 -15.80 -1.60
CA ARG A 211 27.48 -15.61 -2.83
C ARG A 211 27.47 -14.14 -3.27
N CYS A 212 26.30 -13.52 -3.27
CA CYS A 212 26.15 -12.07 -3.53
C CYS A 212 27.01 -11.24 -2.58
N PHE A 213 27.02 -11.57 -1.29
CA PHE A 213 27.81 -10.85 -0.28
C PHE A 213 29.33 -10.98 -0.52
N LEU A 214 29.80 -12.15 -0.93
CA LEU A 214 31.23 -12.39 -1.18
C LEU A 214 31.73 -11.72 -2.46
N ALA A 215 30.85 -11.49 -3.44
CA ALA A 215 31.17 -10.76 -4.68
C ALA A 215 31.11 -9.23 -4.53
N LEU A 216 30.72 -8.70 -3.36
CA LEU A 216 30.73 -7.26 -3.13
C LEU A 216 32.16 -6.75 -2.87
N ASP A 217 32.74 -6.13 -3.88
CA ASP A 217 34.03 -5.44 -3.78
C ASP A 217 34.00 -4.26 -2.79
N GLU A 218 35.17 -3.84 -2.31
CA GLU A 218 35.30 -2.73 -1.35
C GLU A 218 34.73 -1.41 -1.91
N GLU A 219 34.87 -1.17 -3.21
CA GLU A 219 34.29 -0.01 -3.90
C GLU A 219 32.76 -0.04 -3.88
N THR A 220 32.16 -1.19 -4.15
CA THR A 220 30.71 -1.40 -4.12
C THR A 220 30.19 -1.22 -2.69
N LEU A 221 30.91 -1.73 -1.69
CA LEU A 221 30.56 -1.51 -0.28
C LEU A 221 30.59 -0.03 0.10
N LYS A 222 31.55 0.77 -0.41
CA LYS A 222 31.58 2.23 -0.20
C LYS A 222 30.33 2.90 -0.80
N LYS A 223 29.93 2.52 -2.03
CA LYS A 223 28.69 2.99 -2.67
C LYS A 223 27.44 2.60 -1.86
N VAL A 224 27.35 1.34 -1.41
CA VAL A 224 26.26 0.87 -0.52
C VAL A 224 26.19 1.72 0.75
N GLN A 225 27.31 2.00 1.40
CA GLN A 225 27.35 2.82 2.62
C GLN A 225 26.90 4.26 2.35
N ALA A 226 27.29 4.85 1.22
CA ALA A 226 26.81 6.18 0.82
C ALA A 226 25.28 6.19 0.63
N LEU A 227 24.73 5.18 -0.04
CA LEU A 227 23.29 5.05 -0.28
C LEU A 227 22.50 4.80 1.02
N LYS A 228 23.06 4.09 1.99
CA LYS A 228 22.46 3.95 3.33
C LYS A 228 22.40 5.28 4.06
N LYS A 229 23.47 6.08 3.97
CA LYS A 229 23.52 7.44 4.57
C LYS A 229 22.51 8.38 3.91
N SER A 230 22.34 8.31 2.60
CA SER A 230 21.34 9.09 1.86
C SER A 230 19.91 8.54 1.94
N LYS A 231 19.68 7.46 2.70
CA LYS A 231 18.37 6.79 2.87
C LYS A 231 17.79 6.21 1.58
N LEU A 232 18.63 5.96 0.59
CA LEU A 232 18.30 5.23 -0.64
C LEU A 232 18.48 3.71 -0.48
N LEU A 233 19.08 3.27 0.62
CA LEU A 233 19.09 1.90 1.09
C LEU A 233 18.67 1.83 2.57
N LEU A 234 18.18 0.66 2.99
CA LEU A 234 17.85 0.42 4.38
C LEU A 234 19.14 0.41 5.23
N PRO A 235 19.19 1.11 6.38
CA PRO A 235 20.32 1.07 7.31
C PRO A 235 20.32 -0.24 8.10
N ILE A 236 20.47 -1.35 7.39
CA ILE A 236 20.59 -2.69 7.91
C ILE A 236 21.83 -3.33 7.31
N THR A 237 22.53 -4.11 8.11
CA THR A 237 23.66 -4.90 7.68
C THR A 237 23.50 -6.29 8.27
N TYR A 238 23.86 -7.29 7.48
CA TYR A 238 24.00 -8.64 7.95
C TYR A 238 25.47 -9.00 7.96
N ARG A 239 25.94 -9.55 9.08
CA ARG A 239 27.29 -10.13 9.18
C ARG A 239 27.13 -11.64 9.14
N PHE A 240 27.49 -12.26 8.02
CA PHE A 240 27.69 -13.70 8.00
C PHE A 240 28.76 -14.04 9.03
N LYS A 241 28.44 -14.93 9.98
CA LYS A 241 29.45 -15.48 10.89
C LYS A 241 30.43 -16.29 10.02
N ARG A 242 31.73 -16.04 10.22
CA ARG A 242 32.81 -16.80 9.60
C ARG A 242 32.87 -18.19 10.20
#